data_AF-A0AB38J7I6-F1
#
_entry.id   AF-A0AB38J7I6-F1
#
_cell.length_a   1.000
_cell.length_b   1.000
_cell.length_c   1.000
_cell.angle_alpha   90.00
_cell.angle_beta   90.00
_cell.angle_gamma   90.00
#
_symmetry.space_group_name_H-M   'P 1'
#
loop_
_entity.id
_entity.type
_entity.pdbx_description
1 polymer ?
#
loop_
_entity_poly.entity_id
_entity_poly.type
_entity_poly.pdbx_seq_one_letter_code
_entity_poly.pdbx_strand_id
1 'polypeptide(L)'
;MTTPTSASGSVFDGDGFTDADLRALYDRSAGAVVYIDESYRTAGQAHGDGFYILTAVVIPRDRIVRIRAKLTDIADSTRWHTSQAARDEDGREKTLKMSRYLARAATTVVAVQTPVTAADADAEGARAACFGALLGALCNNGMLEPTGLVVLERRRDTHQQNFDGRTINALRAAGTIHETLLVYQGSPATESLLWAPDVVSWATRQWIARSDDSYIEPLRATKRFFQVTVT
;
A
#
# COMPACT_ATOMS: atom_id res chain seq x y z
N MET A 1 -7.07 34.64 -33.21
CA MET A 1 -6.48 34.38 -31.88
C MET A 1 -6.91 32.98 -31.49
N THR A 2 -6.10 32.00 -31.88
CA THR A 2 -6.37 30.57 -31.72
C THR A 2 -6.01 30.15 -30.29
N THR A 3 -7.01 29.68 -29.54
CA THR A 3 -6.83 29.02 -28.25
C THR A 3 -5.91 27.82 -28.42
N PRO A 4 -4.92 27.58 -27.53
CA PRO A 4 -4.18 26.34 -27.58
C PRO A 4 -5.10 25.23 -27.06
N THR A 5 -5.41 24.28 -27.95
CA THR A 5 -5.98 23.00 -27.57
C THR A 5 -4.96 22.26 -26.72
N SER A 6 -5.11 22.30 -25.40
CA SER A 6 -4.36 21.43 -24.50
C SER A 6 -4.71 19.99 -24.83
N ALA A 7 -3.80 19.27 -25.46
CA ALA A 7 -3.90 17.82 -25.58
C ALA A 7 -3.87 17.24 -24.17
N SER A 8 -5.03 16.84 -23.65
CA SER A 8 -5.17 16.18 -22.36
C SER A 8 -4.70 14.72 -22.48
N GLY A 9 -3.39 14.52 -22.65
CA GLY A 9 -2.77 13.21 -22.49
C GLY A 9 -2.83 12.82 -21.01
N SER A 10 -3.19 11.57 -20.74
CA SER A 10 -3.11 11.03 -19.39
C SER A 10 -1.64 10.99 -18.97
N VAL A 11 -1.29 11.31 -17.72
CA VAL A 11 0.12 11.26 -17.24
C VAL A 11 0.72 9.85 -17.30
N PHE A 12 -0.10 8.86 -17.62
CA PHE A 12 0.21 7.45 -17.73
C PHE A 12 0.31 7.00 -19.21
N ASP A 13 0.25 7.91 -20.19
CA ASP A 13 0.35 7.55 -21.61
C ASP A 13 1.75 6.98 -21.92
N GLY A 14 1.79 5.81 -22.58
CA GLY A 14 3.04 5.16 -23.00
C GLY A 14 3.80 4.36 -21.94
N ASP A 15 3.24 4.18 -20.74
CA ASP A 15 3.88 3.43 -19.64
C ASP A 15 3.65 1.92 -19.64
N GLY A 16 2.93 1.39 -20.64
CA GLY A 16 2.62 -0.03 -20.78
C GLY A 16 1.55 -0.55 -19.81
N PHE A 17 0.86 0.34 -19.08
CA PHE A 17 -0.22 -0.01 -18.16
C PHE A 17 -1.49 -0.44 -18.89
N THR A 18 -2.06 -1.61 -18.53
CA THR A 18 -3.13 -2.25 -19.31
C THR A 18 -4.50 -2.31 -18.61
N ASP A 19 -4.61 -1.90 -17.35
CA ASP A 19 -5.86 -1.96 -16.60
C ASP A 19 -6.73 -0.72 -16.89
N ALA A 20 -7.69 -0.87 -17.80
CA ALA A 20 -8.52 0.24 -18.28
C ALA A 20 -9.41 0.86 -17.18
N ASP A 21 -9.91 0.03 -16.25
CA ASP A 21 -10.77 0.51 -15.15
C ASP A 21 -9.97 1.34 -14.16
N LEU A 22 -8.79 0.84 -13.77
CA LEU A 22 -7.89 1.59 -12.90
C LEU A 22 -7.33 2.83 -13.61
N ARG A 23 -7.10 2.78 -14.93
CA ARG A 23 -6.73 3.95 -15.74
C ARG A 23 -7.77 5.06 -15.66
N ALA A 24 -9.05 4.73 -15.83
CA ALA A 24 -10.13 5.69 -15.71
C ALA A 24 -10.22 6.30 -14.29
N LEU A 25 -9.90 5.53 -13.25
CA LEU A 25 -9.84 6.06 -11.87
C LEU A 25 -8.65 6.99 -11.65
N TYR A 26 -7.48 6.66 -12.20
CA TYR A 26 -6.33 7.55 -12.19
C TYR A 26 -6.61 8.90 -12.85
N ASP A 27 -7.35 8.89 -13.96
CA ASP A 27 -7.66 10.13 -14.68
C ASP A 27 -8.57 11.05 -13.84
N ARG A 28 -9.52 10.47 -13.09
CA ARG A 28 -10.50 11.18 -12.26
C ARG A 28 -10.01 11.55 -10.86
N SER A 29 -8.96 10.91 -10.34
CA SER A 29 -8.53 11.11 -8.97
C SER A 29 -7.73 12.40 -8.78
N ALA A 30 -7.88 13.04 -7.62
CA ALA A 30 -7.08 14.22 -7.25
C ALA A 30 -5.89 13.83 -6.37
N GLY A 31 -4.84 14.66 -6.41
CA GLY A 31 -3.71 14.53 -5.48
C GLY A 31 -2.87 13.26 -5.67
N ALA A 32 -2.27 12.80 -4.58
CA ALA A 32 -1.47 11.57 -4.56
C ALA A 32 -2.35 10.32 -4.61
N VAL A 33 -1.76 9.21 -5.06
CA VAL A 33 -2.40 7.89 -5.03
C VAL A 33 -1.77 7.06 -3.92
N VAL A 34 -2.62 6.36 -3.17
CA VAL A 34 -2.22 5.52 -2.06
C VAL A 34 -2.29 4.05 -2.48
N TYR A 35 -1.19 3.31 -2.30
CA TYR A 35 -1.13 1.88 -2.56
C TYR A 35 -1.08 1.13 -1.23
N ILE A 36 -1.93 0.12 -1.07
CA ILE A 36 -2.08 -0.63 0.18
C ILE A 36 -1.81 -2.11 -0.02
N ASP A 37 -1.02 -2.67 0.90
CA ASP A 37 -0.83 -4.11 1.05
C ASP A 37 -0.70 -4.47 2.54
N GLU A 38 -0.88 -5.76 2.85
CA GLU A 38 -0.94 -6.30 4.21
C GLU A 38 0.15 -7.34 4.49
N SER A 39 0.51 -7.48 5.77
CA SER A 39 1.24 -8.66 6.25
C SER A 39 0.82 -8.97 7.67
N TYR A 40 0.52 -10.22 7.96
CA TYR A 40 0.03 -10.60 9.28
C TYR A 40 0.51 -11.98 9.70
N ARG A 41 0.38 -12.25 10.99
CA ARG A 41 0.55 -13.58 11.59
C ARG A 41 -0.56 -13.74 12.62
N THR A 42 -1.44 -14.71 12.41
CA THR A 42 -2.50 -15.05 13.37
C THR A 42 -1.92 -15.78 14.58
N ALA A 43 -2.63 -15.71 15.71
CA ALA A 43 -2.29 -16.47 16.89
C ALA A 43 -2.26 -17.98 16.56
N GLY A 44 -1.21 -18.69 16.99
CA GLY A 44 -1.07 -20.13 16.80
C GLY A 44 -0.25 -20.58 15.58
N GLN A 45 0.15 -19.69 14.66
CA GLN A 45 1.02 -20.05 13.53
C GLN A 45 2.54 -20.02 13.82
N ALA A 46 2.97 -19.54 15.00
CA ALA A 46 4.32 -19.67 15.56
C ALA A 46 4.33 -19.19 17.03
N HIS A 47 5.37 -19.50 17.80
CA HIS A 47 5.56 -18.98 19.17
C HIS A 47 5.47 -17.44 19.21
N GLY A 48 4.61 -16.92 20.10
CA GLY A 48 4.41 -15.50 20.36
C GLY A 48 3.02 -14.99 19.99
N ASP A 49 2.76 -13.75 20.35
CA ASP A 49 1.50 -13.08 20.02
C ASP A 49 1.39 -12.81 18.50
N GLY A 50 0.15 -12.78 18.01
CA GLY A 50 -0.16 -12.42 16.63
C GLY A 50 0.09 -10.94 16.37
N PHE A 51 0.16 -10.57 15.10
CA PHE A 51 0.22 -9.17 14.68
C PHE A 51 -0.48 -8.99 13.33
N TYR A 52 -0.94 -7.77 13.08
CA TYR A 52 -1.47 -7.34 11.80
C TYR A 52 -0.79 -6.05 11.36
N ILE A 53 -0.33 -6.01 10.12
CA ILE A 53 0.32 -4.85 9.51
C ILE A 53 -0.46 -4.49 8.26
N LEU A 54 -0.86 -3.23 8.16
CA LEU A 54 -1.40 -2.66 6.94
C LEU A 54 -0.56 -1.45 6.55
N THR A 55 -0.04 -1.46 5.33
CA THR A 55 0.89 -0.44 4.87
C THR A 55 0.28 0.36 3.74
N ALA A 56 0.39 1.68 3.82
CA ALA A 56 0.14 2.61 2.73
C ALA A 56 1.46 3.21 2.22
N VAL A 57 1.63 3.20 0.90
CA VAL A 57 2.65 4.01 0.21
C VAL A 57 1.94 5.07 -0.63
N VAL A 58 2.16 6.33 -0.26
CA VAL A 58 1.57 7.51 -0.88
C VAL A 58 2.52 8.05 -1.95
N ILE A 59 2.07 8.03 -3.20
CA ILE A 59 2.85 8.41 -4.37
C ILE A 59 2.22 9.63 -5.05
N PRO A 60 2.95 10.75 -5.19
CA PRO A 60 2.46 11.88 -5.97
C PRO A 60 2.18 11.50 -7.42
N ARG A 61 1.08 12.01 -7.97
CA ARG A 61 0.57 11.65 -9.30
C ARG A 61 1.58 11.87 -10.41
N ASP A 62 2.32 12.97 -10.36
CA ASP A 62 3.39 13.32 -11.31
C ASP A 62 4.61 12.38 -11.24
N ARG A 63 4.72 11.54 -10.21
CA ARG A 63 5.82 10.59 -10.01
C ARG A 63 5.47 9.13 -10.25
N ILE A 64 4.19 8.82 -10.51
CA ILE A 64 3.73 7.42 -10.69
C ILE A 64 4.53 6.70 -11.76
N VAL A 65 4.55 7.20 -13.00
CA VAL A 65 5.21 6.51 -14.12
C VAL A 65 6.69 6.27 -13.81
N ARG A 66 7.37 7.28 -13.25
CA ARG A 66 8.79 7.19 -12.87
C ARG A 66 9.03 6.15 -11.78
N ILE A 67 8.21 6.14 -10.72
CA ILE A 67 8.36 5.20 -9.61
C ILE A 67 8.06 3.78 -10.09
N ARG A 68 7.01 3.60 -10.89
CA ARG A 68 6.66 2.31 -11.49
C ARG A 68 7.83 1.74 -12.30
N ALA A 69 8.35 2.53 -13.24
CA ALA A 69 9.49 2.14 -14.06
C ALA A 69 10.73 1.79 -13.21
N LYS A 70 10.96 2.54 -12.11
CA LYS A 70 12.12 2.25 -11.24
C LYS A 70 11.95 1.00 -10.40
N LEU A 71 10.73 0.68 -9.94
CA LEU A 71 10.47 -0.56 -9.23
C LEU A 71 10.63 -1.77 -10.17
N THR A 72 10.14 -1.68 -11.40
CA THR A 72 10.33 -2.73 -12.43
C THR A 72 11.78 -2.92 -12.82
N ASP A 73 12.55 -1.83 -12.94
CA ASP A 73 14.00 -1.85 -13.18
C ASP A 73 14.78 -2.52 -12.04
N ILE A 74 14.47 -2.19 -10.77
CA ILE A 74 15.12 -2.83 -9.62
C ILE A 74 14.73 -4.32 -9.52
N ALA A 75 13.47 -4.65 -9.80
CA ALA A 75 12.99 -6.03 -9.79
C ALA A 75 13.71 -6.89 -10.83
N ASP A 76 14.07 -6.28 -11.97
CA ASP A 76 14.51 -6.97 -13.19
C ASP A 76 13.51 -8.08 -13.59
N SER A 77 12.22 -7.75 -13.46
CA SER A 77 11.12 -8.70 -13.61
C SER A 77 9.81 -7.95 -13.83
N THR A 78 8.85 -8.62 -14.48
CA THR A 78 7.46 -8.17 -14.61
C THR A 78 6.57 -8.61 -13.44
N ARG A 79 7.13 -9.35 -12.48
CA ARG A 79 6.45 -9.85 -11.29
C ARG A 79 7.32 -9.66 -10.06
N TRP A 80 6.69 -9.27 -8.97
CA TRP A 80 7.35 -9.14 -7.67
C TRP A 80 6.44 -9.66 -6.56
N HIS A 81 7.03 -10.37 -5.61
CA HIS A 81 6.42 -10.71 -4.33
C HIS A 81 7.57 -10.83 -3.33
N THR A 82 7.62 -9.93 -2.35
CA THR A 82 8.83 -9.70 -1.54
C THR A 82 9.21 -10.93 -0.74
N SER A 83 8.24 -11.65 -0.16
CA SER A 83 8.51 -12.90 0.57
C SER A 83 9.07 -14.03 -0.30
N GLN A 84 8.82 -14.03 -1.61
CA GLN A 84 9.39 -15.00 -2.55
C GLN A 84 10.79 -14.55 -2.97
N ALA A 85 10.96 -13.28 -3.33
CA ALA A 85 12.24 -12.70 -3.72
C ALA A 85 13.28 -12.83 -2.59
N ALA A 86 12.91 -12.52 -1.35
CA ALA A 86 13.84 -12.54 -0.21
C ALA A 86 14.36 -13.94 0.19
N ARG A 87 13.95 -15.02 -0.51
CA ARG A 87 14.44 -16.38 -0.26
C ARG A 87 15.90 -16.55 -0.68
N ASP A 88 16.37 -15.80 -1.66
CA ASP A 88 17.76 -15.80 -2.11
C ASP A 88 18.46 -14.45 -1.87
N GLU A 89 19.77 -14.41 -2.12
CA GLU A 89 20.61 -13.25 -1.83
C GLU A 89 20.34 -12.07 -2.78
N ASP A 90 20.17 -12.33 -4.08
CA ASP A 90 19.84 -11.32 -5.08
C ASP A 90 18.51 -10.63 -4.76
N GLY A 91 17.46 -11.40 -4.44
CA GLY A 91 16.17 -10.86 -4.09
C GLY A 91 16.17 -10.09 -2.77
N ARG A 92 17.01 -10.45 -1.78
CA ARG A 92 17.24 -9.63 -0.58
C ARG A 92 17.91 -8.29 -0.92
N GLU A 93 18.93 -8.31 -1.78
CA GLU A 93 19.60 -7.09 -2.23
C GLU A 93 18.63 -6.16 -2.99
N LYS A 94 17.84 -6.73 -3.90
CA LYS A 94 16.79 -6.00 -4.63
C LYS A 94 15.72 -5.43 -3.70
N THR A 95 15.27 -6.19 -2.71
CA THR A 95 14.34 -5.71 -1.67
C THR A 95 14.91 -4.48 -0.94
N LEU A 96 16.17 -4.54 -0.51
CA LEU A 96 16.84 -3.42 0.15
C LEU A 96 17.01 -2.21 -0.78
N LYS A 97 17.33 -2.43 -2.06
CA LYS A 97 17.38 -1.38 -3.08
C LYS A 97 16.02 -0.70 -3.25
N MET A 98 14.92 -1.45 -3.27
CA MET A 98 13.55 -0.91 -3.30
C MET A 98 13.23 -0.10 -2.05
N SER A 99 13.50 -0.60 -0.85
CA SER A 99 13.30 0.14 0.41
C SER A 99 14.02 1.49 0.40
N ARG A 100 15.31 1.50 0.02
CA ARG A 100 16.12 2.73 -0.10
C ARG A 100 15.60 3.69 -1.17
N TYR A 101 15.00 3.18 -2.24
CA TYR A 101 14.38 4.01 -3.25
C TYR A 101 13.09 4.64 -2.74
N LEU A 102 12.20 3.85 -2.16
CA LEU A 102 10.92 4.29 -1.62
C LEU A 102 11.08 5.35 -0.52
N ALA A 103 12.06 5.20 0.37
CA ALA A 103 12.42 6.20 1.39
C ALA A 103 12.62 7.62 0.82
N ARG A 104 13.14 7.73 -0.41
CA ARG A 104 13.39 9.02 -1.08
C ARG A 104 12.23 9.45 -1.98
N ALA A 105 11.46 8.49 -2.50
CA ALA A 105 10.50 8.71 -3.57
C ALA A 105 9.06 8.87 -3.08
N ALA A 106 8.69 8.28 -1.95
CA ALA A 106 7.30 8.20 -1.48
C ALA A 106 7.17 8.58 0.00
N THR A 107 5.92 8.74 0.44
CA THR A 107 5.56 8.79 1.86
C THR A 107 4.96 7.45 2.27
N THR A 108 5.31 6.96 3.45
CA THR A 108 4.93 5.66 3.96
C THR A 108 4.17 5.82 5.27
N VAL A 109 3.01 5.20 5.38
CA VAL A 109 2.24 5.10 6.62
C VAL A 109 2.01 3.62 6.91
N VAL A 110 2.29 3.18 8.13
CA VAL A 110 2.13 1.78 8.54
C VAL A 110 1.22 1.73 9.76
N ALA A 111 0.08 1.06 9.65
CA ALA A 111 -0.76 0.71 10.78
C ALA A 111 -0.36 -0.66 11.31
N VAL A 112 -0.10 -0.75 12.61
CA VAL A 112 0.35 -1.98 13.28
C VAL A 112 -0.55 -2.28 14.45
N GLN A 113 -1.14 -3.47 14.46
CA GLN A 113 -1.85 -4.02 15.62
C GLN A 113 -1.07 -5.18 16.22
N THR A 114 -0.80 -5.11 17.52
CA THR A 114 -0.21 -6.19 18.30
C THR A 114 -0.65 -6.07 19.76
N PRO A 115 -1.06 -7.15 20.44
CA PRO A 115 -1.21 -8.52 19.91
C PRO A 115 -2.51 -8.70 19.10
N VAL A 116 -2.47 -9.54 18.06
CA VAL A 116 -3.69 -10.16 17.50
C VAL A 116 -3.92 -11.46 18.25
N THR A 117 -5.03 -11.52 18.99
CA THR A 117 -5.34 -12.64 19.88
C THR A 117 -6.07 -13.76 19.15
N ALA A 118 -6.15 -14.94 19.76
CA ALA A 118 -6.89 -16.08 19.21
C ALA A 118 -8.40 -15.85 19.07
N ALA A 119 -8.96 -14.82 19.73
CA ALA A 119 -10.35 -14.42 19.55
C ALA A 119 -10.62 -13.84 18.15
N ASP A 120 -9.58 -13.33 17.49
CA ASP A 120 -9.61 -12.83 16.11
C ASP A 120 -8.82 -13.78 15.20
N ALA A 121 -9.30 -15.02 15.11
CA ALA A 121 -8.58 -16.12 14.48
C ALA A 121 -8.34 -15.93 12.97
N ASP A 122 -9.22 -15.19 12.29
CA ASP A 122 -9.10 -14.83 10.87
C ASP A 122 -8.46 -13.44 10.65
N ALA A 123 -8.18 -12.71 11.73
CA ALA A 123 -7.64 -11.35 11.74
C ALA A 123 -8.52 -10.30 11.02
N GLU A 124 -9.81 -10.57 10.78
CA GLU A 124 -10.70 -9.61 10.13
C GLU A 124 -10.99 -8.41 11.04
N GLY A 125 -11.04 -8.62 12.36
CA GLY A 125 -11.17 -7.54 13.34
C GLY A 125 -9.95 -6.62 13.29
N ALA A 126 -8.75 -7.21 13.34
CA ALA A 126 -7.49 -6.49 13.26
C ALA A 126 -7.30 -5.79 11.91
N ARG A 127 -7.73 -6.43 10.82
CA ARG A 127 -7.77 -5.81 9.50
C ARG A 127 -8.63 -4.56 9.50
N ALA A 128 -9.86 -4.64 9.97
CA ALA A 128 -10.78 -3.50 9.98
C ALA A 128 -10.24 -2.35 10.84
N ALA A 129 -9.66 -2.65 12.01
CA ALA A 129 -9.07 -1.66 12.89
C ALA A 129 -7.84 -0.98 12.27
N CYS A 130 -6.92 -1.76 11.67
CA CYS A 130 -5.78 -1.22 10.92
C CYS A 130 -6.22 -0.40 9.70
N PHE A 131 -7.25 -0.82 8.98
CA PHE A 131 -7.78 -0.09 7.83
C PHE A 131 -8.34 1.28 8.25
N GLY A 132 -9.13 1.32 9.33
CA GLY A 132 -9.67 2.55 9.89
C GLY A 132 -8.58 3.50 10.39
N ALA A 133 -7.60 2.97 11.13
CA ALA A 133 -6.48 3.76 11.63
C ALA A 133 -5.60 4.32 10.50
N LEU A 134 -5.31 3.50 9.48
CA LEU A 134 -4.47 3.87 8.34
C LEU A 134 -5.14 4.96 7.49
N LEU A 135 -6.40 4.74 7.06
CA LEU A 135 -7.11 5.71 6.24
C LEU A 135 -7.46 6.98 7.02
N GLY A 136 -7.84 6.85 8.29
CA GLY A 136 -8.06 8.01 9.16
C GLY A 136 -6.81 8.86 9.29
N ALA A 137 -5.63 8.25 9.49
CA ALA A 137 -4.37 8.97 9.53
C ALA A 137 -4.04 9.66 8.19
N LEU A 138 -4.29 9.00 7.05
CA LEU A 138 -4.06 9.59 5.73
C LEU A 138 -4.95 10.81 5.47
N CYS A 139 -6.24 10.72 5.76
CA CYS A 139 -7.19 11.82 5.61
C CYS A 139 -6.87 12.98 6.56
N ASN A 140 -6.69 12.70 7.86
CA ASN A 140 -6.50 13.72 8.89
C ASN A 140 -5.18 14.49 8.73
N ASN A 141 -4.17 13.89 8.10
CA ASN A 141 -2.88 14.55 7.83
C ASN A 141 -2.81 15.16 6.42
N GLY A 142 -3.91 15.22 5.67
CA GLY A 142 -3.93 15.80 4.33
C GLY A 142 -3.08 15.04 3.30
N MET A 143 -2.84 13.74 3.52
CA MET A 143 -2.10 12.88 2.60
C MET A 143 -3.00 12.25 1.53
N LEU A 144 -4.31 12.35 1.72
CA LEU A 144 -5.33 11.80 0.84
C LEU A 144 -6.45 12.82 0.63
N GLU A 145 -6.63 13.22 -0.62
CA GLU A 145 -7.67 14.17 -1.01
C GLU A 145 -9.08 13.53 -0.96
N PRO A 146 -10.15 14.33 -0.82
CA PRO A 146 -11.53 13.85 -0.86
C PRO A 146 -11.88 12.99 -2.09
N THR A 147 -11.33 13.32 -3.26
CA THR A 147 -11.45 12.55 -4.52
C THR A 147 -10.16 11.82 -4.87
N GLY A 148 -9.30 11.57 -3.87
CA GLY A 148 -8.08 10.78 -4.02
C GLY A 148 -8.38 9.31 -4.34
N LEU A 149 -7.34 8.58 -4.72
CA LEU A 149 -7.44 7.16 -5.07
C LEU A 149 -6.62 6.30 -4.11
N VAL A 150 -7.27 5.25 -3.61
CA VAL A 150 -6.65 4.15 -2.88
C VAL A 150 -6.70 2.89 -3.74
N VAL A 151 -5.54 2.30 -4.00
CA VAL A 151 -5.38 1.02 -4.70
C VAL A 151 -4.92 0.00 -3.68
N LEU A 152 -5.74 -1.00 -3.39
CA LEU A 152 -5.38 -2.10 -2.48
C LEU A 152 -5.21 -3.41 -3.25
N GLU A 153 -4.35 -4.29 -2.76
CA GLU A 153 -4.28 -5.65 -3.32
C GLU A 153 -5.60 -6.39 -3.09
N ARG A 154 -6.12 -6.99 -4.16
CA ARG A 154 -7.36 -7.76 -4.13
C ARG A 154 -7.16 -9.08 -3.40
N ARG A 155 -7.99 -9.32 -2.38
CA ARG A 155 -8.05 -10.59 -1.68
C ARG A 155 -8.60 -11.69 -2.59
N ARG A 156 -8.08 -12.92 -2.47
CA ARG A 156 -8.49 -14.03 -3.36
C ARG A 156 -9.92 -14.50 -3.11
N ASP A 157 -10.40 -14.36 -1.88
CA ASP A 157 -11.72 -14.82 -1.47
C ASP A 157 -12.77 -13.71 -1.61
N THR A 158 -13.92 -14.03 -2.22
CA THR A 158 -15.00 -13.07 -2.46
C THR A 158 -15.68 -12.60 -1.17
N HIS A 159 -15.80 -13.46 -0.16
CA HIS A 159 -16.34 -13.09 1.15
C HIS A 159 -15.43 -12.05 1.82
N GLN A 160 -14.11 -12.24 1.73
CA GLN A 160 -13.12 -11.28 2.20
C GLN A 160 -13.17 -9.94 1.44
N GLN A 161 -13.38 -9.96 0.12
CA GLN A 161 -13.58 -8.73 -0.65
C GLN A 161 -14.86 -7.98 -0.22
N ASN A 162 -15.95 -8.71 0.04
CA ASN A 162 -17.18 -8.12 0.55
C ASN A 162 -16.99 -7.50 1.94
N PHE A 163 -16.15 -8.10 2.78
CA PHE A 163 -15.82 -7.56 4.09
C PHE A 163 -15.07 -6.23 3.99
N ASP A 164 -14.09 -6.12 3.09
CA ASP A 164 -13.41 -4.85 2.79
C ASP A 164 -14.41 -3.77 2.37
N GLY A 165 -15.37 -4.11 1.49
CA GLY A 165 -16.43 -3.21 1.07
C GLY A 165 -17.31 -2.71 2.23
N ARG A 166 -17.67 -3.60 3.17
CA ARG A 166 -18.43 -3.22 4.38
C ARG A 166 -17.63 -2.28 5.27
N THR A 167 -16.34 -2.57 5.48
CA THR A 167 -15.43 -1.72 6.27
C THR A 167 -15.33 -0.32 5.67
N ILE A 168 -15.13 -0.23 4.35
CA ILE A 168 -15.07 1.07 3.64
C ILE A 168 -16.38 1.85 3.81
N ASN A 169 -17.53 1.18 3.66
CA ASN A 169 -18.84 1.83 3.83
C ASN A 169 -19.07 2.31 5.26
N ALA A 170 -18.65 1.53 6.27
CA ALA A 170 -18.71 1.94 7.67
C ALA A 170 -17.83 3.16 7.95
N LEU A 171 -16.62 3.20 7.39
CA LEU A 171 -15.71 4.35 7.53
C LEU A 171 -16.25 5.62 6.87
N ARG A 172 -16.94 5.50 5.72
CA ARG A 172 -17.65 6.62 5.08
C ARG A 172 -18.79 7.13 5.95
N ALA A 173 -19.63 6.22 6.44
CA ALA A 173 -20.77 6.56 7.29
C ALA A 173 -20.33 7.23 8.61
N ALA A 174 -19.17 6.84 9.14
CA ALA A 174 -18.56 7.46 10.32
C ALA A 174 -17.83 8.79 10.04
N GLY A 175 -17.69 9.19 8.77
CA GLY A 175 -16.93 10.39 8.39
C GLY A 175 -15.40 10.26 8.52
N THR A 176 -14.89 9.06 8.81
CA THR A 176 -13.44 8.79 8.91
C THR A 176 -12.74 8.94 7.57
N ILE A 177 -13.43 8.61 6.48
CA ILE A 177 -12.97 8.82 5.11
C ILE A 177 -14.04 9.56 4.32
N HIS A 178 -13.61 10.30 3.30
CA HIS A 178 -14.53 11.07 2.47
C HIS A 178 -15.44 10.15 1.62
N GLU A 179 -16.70 10.55 1.45
CA GLU A 179 -17.69 9.79 0.67
C GLU A 179 -17.36 9.70 -0.82
N THR A 180 -16.57 10.64 -1.36
CA THR A 180 -16.13 10.62 -2.77
C THR A 180 -14.77 9.95 -2.97
N LEU A 181 -14.16 9.41 -1.91
CA LEU A 181 -12.87 8.76 -2.01
C LEU A 181 -12.97 7.58 -2.98
N LEU A 182 -12.02 7.45 -3.90
CA LEU A 182 -12.00 6.34 -4.85
C LEU A 182 -11.20 5.18 -4.24
N VAL A 183 -11.75 3.98 -4.30
CA VAL A 183 -11.09 2.77 -3.81
C VAL A 183 -11.15 1.69 -4.88
N TYR A 184 -10.02 1.06 -5.16
CA TYR A 184 -9.89 0.05 -6.21
C TYR A 184 -9.10 -1.18 -5.72
N GLN A 185 -9.65 -2.36 -5.95
CA GLN A 185 -9.01 -3.64 -5.61
C GLN A 185 -8.24 -4.20 -6.82
N GLY A 186 -6.94 -3.90 -6.87
CA GLY A 186 -6.03 -4.24 -7.97
C GLY A 186 -5.26 -5.53 -7.77
N SER A 187 -4.37 -5.82 -8.71
CA SER A 187 -3.43 -6.95 -8.63
C SER A 187 -2.01 -6.47 -8.90
N PRO A 188 -0.99 -6.96 -8.16
CA PRO A 188 0.41 -6.64 -8.43
C PRO A 188 0.90 -7.13 -9.81
N ALA A 189 0.13 -7.98 -10.49
CA ALA A 189 0.41 -8.41 -11.86
C ALA A 189 0.02 -7.36 -12.91
N THR A 190 -0.94 -6.49 -12.62
CA THR A 190 -1.40 -5.42 -13.54
C THR A 190 -0.98 -4.02 -13.08
N GLU A 191 -0.79 -3.81 -11.78
CA GLU A 191 -0.27 -2.57 -11.20
C GLU A 191 0.95 -2.84 -10.32
N SER A 192 2.15 -2.62 -10.87
CA SER A 192 3.41 -2.87 -10.16
C SER A 192 3.70 -1.88 -9.03
N LEU A 193 2.94 -0.79 -8.89
CA LEU A 193 3.03 0.06 -7.71
C LEU A 193 2.52 -0.61 -6.43
N LEU A 194 1.74 -1.70 -6.53
CA LEU A 194 1.41 -2.54 -5.37
C LEU A 194 2.63 -3.27 -4.79
N TRP A 195 3.75 -3.33 -5.50
CA TRP A 195 5.00 -3.89 -4.95
C TRP A 195 5.60 -3.00 -3.86
N ALA A 196 5.31 -1.70 -3.89
CA ALA A 196 5.83 -0.76 -2.90
C ALA A 196 5.32 -1.06 -1.47
N PRO A 197 4.00 -1.14 -1.22
CA PRO A 197 3.51 -1.53 0.10
C PRO A 197 3.86 -2.99 0.45
N ASP A 198 3.99 -3.93 -0.50
CA ASP A 198 4.46 -5.31 -0.23
C ASP A 198 5.89 -5.32 0.35
N VAL A 199 6.82 -4.57 -0.26
CA VAL A 199 8.20 -4.43 0.25
C VAL A 199 8.20 -3.89 1.68
N VAL A 200 7.43 -2.84 1.93
CA VAL A 200 7.38 -2.18 3.25
C VAL A 200 6.67 -3.06 4.29
N SER A 201 5.57 -3.73 3.94
CA SER A 201 4.86 -4.68 4.79
C SER A 201 5.76 -5.85 5.18
N TRP A 202 6.52 -6.40 4.23
CA TRP A 202 7.50 -7.45 4.49
C TRP A 202 8.66 -6.97 5.36
N ALA A 203 9.21 -5.78 5.10
CA ALA A 203 10.28 -5.21 5.91
C ALA A 203 9.83 -4.94 7.36
N THR A 204 8.62 -4.40 7.52
CA THR A 204 8.01 -4.18 8.84
C THR A 204 7.78 -5.51 9.56
N ARG A 205 7.37 -6.56 8.84
CA ARG A 205 7.23 -7.91 9.40
C ARG A 205 8.56 -8.44 9.92
N GLN A 206 9.67 -8.27 9.19
CA GLN A 206 11.00 -8.72 9.67
C GLN A 206 11.37 -8.02 10.98
N TRP A 207 11.13 -6.71 11.05
CA TRP A 207 11.41 -5.93 12.24
C TRP A 207 10.56 -6.38 13.44
N ILE A 208 9.24 -6.49 13.28
CA ILE A 208 8.34 -6.89 14.37
C ILE A 208 8.57 -8.34 14.79
N ALA A 209 8.68 -9.26 13.84
CA ALA A 209 8.70 -10.69 14.14
C ALA A 209 10.10 -11.24 14.48
N ARG A 210 11.17 -10.57 14.03
CA ARG A 210 12.55 -11.06 14.11
C ARG A 210 13.54 -10.04 14.65
N SER A 211 13.10 -8.81 14.97
CA SER A 211 13.99 -7.70 15.34
C SER A 211 15.05 -7.38 14.28
N ASP A 212 14.82 -7.76 13.02
CA ASP A 212 15.69 -7.40 11.89
C ASP A 212 15.12 -6.15 11.21
N ASP A 213 15.75 -5.01 11.46
CA ASP A 213 15.34 -3.72 10.92
C ASP A 213 16.08 -3.32 9.64
N SER A 214 16.99 -4.17 9.12
CA SER A 214 17.88 -3.85 7.99
C SER A 214 17.14 -3.34 6.75
N TYR A 215 15.90 -3.79 6.55
CA TYR A 215 15.06 -3.45 5.39
C TYR A 215 14.09 -2.29 5.63
N ILE A 216 13.77 -1.99 6.89
CA ILE A 216 12.84 -0.92 7.27
C ILE A 216 13.57 0.35 7.73
N GLU A 217 14.81 0.23 8.21
CA GLU A 217 15.65 1.35 8.64
C GLU A 217 15.73 2.48 7.60
N PRO A 218 15.94 2.19 6.29
CA PRO A 218 16.04 3.27 5.30
C PRO A 218 14.77 4.11 5.21
N LEU A 219 13.61 3.51 5.47
CA LEU A 219 12.31 4.19 5.45
C LEU A 219 12.11 4.99 6.75
N ARG A 220 12.36 4.36 7.90
CA ARG A 220 12.20 4.96 9.24
C ARG A 220 13.12 6.14 9.51
N ALA A 221 14.29 6.18 8.87
CA ALA A 221 15.22 7.30 8.97
C ALA A 221 14.71 8.60 8.33
N THR A 222 13.57 8.55 7.62
CA THR A 222 13.01 9.71 6.91
C THR A 222 11.85 10.36 7.66
N LYS A 223 11.65 11.67 7.45
CA LYS A 223 10.44 12.39 7.93
C LYS A 223 9.16 12.02 7.16
N ARG A 224 9.22 11.00 6.31
CA ARG A 224 8.13 10.54 5.45
C ARG A 224 7.61 9.16 5.86
N PHE A 225 8.09 8.64 6.99
CA PHE A 225 7.60 7.39 7.56
C PHE A 225 6.78 7.69 8.82
N PHE A 226 5.55 7.18 8.84
CA PHE A 226 4.62 7.33 9.94
C PHE A 226 4.15 5.95 10.38
N GLN A 227 4.20 5.69 11.68
CA GLN A 227 3.65 4.47 12.26
C GLN A 227 2.45 4.82 13.14
N VAL A 228 1.36 4.11 12.93
CA VAL A 228 0.13 4.21 13.73
C VAL A 228 -0.02 2.89 14.48
N THR A 229 0.06 2.94 15.81
CA THR A 229 -0.22 1.77 16.65
C THR A 229 -1.72 1.67 16.87
N VAL A 230 -2.28 0.50 16.61
CA VAL A 230 -3.69 0.16 16.80
C VAL A 230 -3.81 -0.63 18.09
N THR A 231 -4.67 -0.15 18.99
CA THR A 231 -4.95 -0.73 20.31
C THR A 231 -6.22 -1.54 20.31
#